data_AF-A0A1E1MF23-F1
#
_entry.id   AF-A0A1E1MF23-F1
#
_cell.length_a   1.000
_cell.length_b   1.000
_cell.length_c   1.000
_cell.angle_alpha   90.00
_cell.angle_beta   90.00
_cell.angle_gamma   90.00
#
_symmetry.space_group_name_H-M   'P 1'
#
loop_
_entity.id
_entity.type
_entity.pdbx_description
1 polymer ?
#
loop_
_entity_poly.entity_id
_entity_poly.type
_entity_poly.pdbx_seq_one_letter_code
_entity_poly.pdbx_strand_id
1 'polypeptide(L)'
;MKFGRNYHKRQVAEWADAYMNYGVFKALCKGPPRNVNFQELAARCMAAIDSVERFSRNNYMILLLKLPPEARDRFQHYDAHLSYAAYFGLHESYHVELQHLKVTLSNLVADFDKLRWYGCVNTDAFRKIARKLSTLGNDGSHIASLIEHSLCKSAFASQARCLRILDDLNKSVTFITRLQQEMGDASTTIQHTFCS
;
A
#
# COMPACT_ATOMS: atom_id res chain seq x y z
N MET A 1 16.37 -12.60 -11.85
CA MET A 1 17.01 -11.27 -11.77
C MET A 1 17.66 -11.04 -10.39
N LYS A 2 18.81 -10.33 -10.31
CA LYS A 2 19.52 -10.05 -9.04
C LYS A 2 18.83 -8.93 -8.26
N PHE A 3 18.06 -9.27 -7.22
CA PHE A 3 17.28 -8.33 -6.39
C PHE A 3 18.07 -7.07 -5.99
N GLY A 4 19.26 -7.23 -5.42
CA GLY A 4 20.05 -6.09 -4.94
C GLY A 4 20.49 -5.10 -6.03
N ARG A 5 20.67 -5.53 -7.28
CA ARG A 5 21.02 -4.60 -8.38
C ARG A 5 19.80 -3.80 -8.86
N ASN A 6 18.60 -4.37 -8.71
CA ASN A 6 17.36 -3.79 -9.18
C ASN A 6 16.49 -3.26 -8.03
N TYR A 7 17.04 -3.13 -6.82
CA TYR A 7 16.26 -2.73 -5.64
C TYR A 7 15.68 -1.31 -5.83
N HIS A 8 16.52 -0.36 -6.24
CA HIS A 8 16.11 1.01 -6.55
C HIS A 8 15.00 1.08 -7.63
N LYS A 9 15.02 0.18 -8.62
CA LYS A 9 14.00 0.13 -9.68
C LYS A 9 12.63 -0.31 -9.20
N ARG A 10 12.55 -0.88 -8.00
CA ARG A 10 11.29 -1.28 -7.36
C ARG A 10 10.78 -0.20 -6.41
N GLN A 11 11.54 0.85 -6.15
CA GLN A 11 11.14 1.91 -5.24
C GLN A 11 10.17 2.86 -5.94
N VAL A 12 9.15 3.26 -5.20
CA VAL A 12 8.41 4.50 -5.49
C VAL A 12 9.42 5.65 -5.35
N ALA A 13 9.65 6.39 -6.44
CA ALA A 13 10.78 7.30 -6.56
C ALA A 13 10.74 8.42 -5.50
N GLU A 14 9.56 8.99 -5.27
CA GLU A 14 9.34 10.03 -4.26
C GLU A 14 9.52 9.56 -2.82
N TRP A 15 9.62 8.24 -2.58
CA TRP A 15 9.77 7.64 -1.25
C TRP A 15 11.09 6.88 -1.08
N ALA A 16 12.05 7.05 -1.99
CA ALA A 16 13.29 6.26 -2.02
C ALA A 16 14.01 6.19 -0.67
N ASP A 17 14.05 7.31 0.07
CA ASP A 17 14.72 7.43 1.37
C ASP A 17 13.97 6.77 2.54
N ALA A 18 12.68 6.48 2.36
CA ALA A 18 11.87 5.79 3.37
C ALA A 18 12.04 4.25 3.32
N TYR A 19 12.57 3.71 2.22
CA TYR A 19 12.83 2.28 2.11
C TYR A 19 13.98 1.83 3.02
N MET A 20 13.93 0.56 3.44
CA MET A 20 15.03 -0.06 4.17
C MET A 20 16.31 -0.02 3.31
N ASN A 21 17.45 0.35 3.90
CA ASN A 21 18.72 0.47 3.15
C ASN A 21 19.35 -0.89 2.80
N TYR A 22 18.86 -1.53 1.74
CA TYR A 22 19.20 -2.92 1.42
C TYR A 22 20.71 -3.11 1.17
N GLY A 23 21.36 -2.11 0.57
CA GLY A 23 22.80 -2.11 0.33
C GLY A 23 23.60 -2.20 1.63
N VAL A 24 23.26 -1.35 2.61
CA VAL A 24 23.92 -1.31 3.93
C VAL A 24 23.73 -2.62 4.68
N PHE A 25 22.48 -3.10 4.83
CA PHE A 25 22.24 -4.36 5.54
C PHE A 25 22.92 -5.56 4.87
N LYS A 26 22.90 -5.60 3.53
CA LYS A 26 23.62 -6.65 2.80
C LYS A 26 25.12 -6.59 3.03
N ALA A 27 25.71 -5.40 3.18
CA ALA A 27 27.13 -5.23 3.48
C ALA A 27 27.47 -5.64 4.91
N LEU A 28 26.61 -5.34 5.88
CA LEU A 28 26.77 -5.79 7.27
C LEU A 28 26.71 -7.32 7.42
N CYS A 29 26.02 -8.01 6.50
CA CYS A 29 26.01 -9.46 6.43
C CYS A 29 27.24 -10.06 5.71
N LYS A 30 28.19 -9.26 5.22
CA LYS A 30 29.41 -9.75 4.57
C LYS A 30 30.55 -9.86 5.57
N GLY A 31 31.34 -10.92 5.43
CA GLY A 31 32.54 -11.15 6.24
C GLY A 31 32.40 -12.38 7.14
N PRO A 32 33.47 -12.78 7.84
CA PRO A 32 33.42 -13.91 8.74
C PRO A 32 32.56 -13.56 9.97
N PRO A 33 31.72 -14.49 10.48
CA PRO A 33 30.79 -14.23 11.58
C PRO A 33 31.43 -13.62 12.84
N ARG A 34 32.67 -14.01 13.14
CA ARG A 34 33.46 -13.50 14.28
C ARG A 34 33.68 -11.98 14.31
N ASN A 35 33.50 -11.30 13.17
CA ASN A 35 33.67 -9.84 13.06
C ASN A 35 32.33 -9.08 13.06
N VAL A 36 31.21 -9.79 13.19
CA VAL A 36 29.88 -9.19 13.16
C VAL A 36 29.44 -8.87 14.58
N ASN A 37 29.15 -7.59 14.85
CA ASN A 37 28.45 -7.22 16.07
C ASN A 37 26.95 -7.52 15.90
N PHE A 38 26.54 -8.71 16.33
CA PHE A 38 25.17 -9.19 16.19
C PHE A 38 24.14 -8.37 16.99
N GLN A 39 24.53 -7.84 18.15
CA GLN A 39 23.65 -7.00 18.97
C GLN A 39 23.32 -5.68 18.24
N GLU A 40 24.33 -5.00 17.72
CA GLU A 40 24.15 -3.77 16.94
C GLU A 40 23.37 -4.03 15.65
N LEU A 41 23.64 -5.16 14.99
CA LEU A 41 22.92 -5.56 13.78
C LEU A 41 21.44 -5.83 14.06
N ALA A 42 21.12 -6.50 15.17
CA ALA A 42 19.75 -6.72 15.61
C ALA A 42 19.03 -5.38 15.87
N ALA A 43 19.67 -4.47 16.63
CA ALA A 43 19.12 -3.15 16.92
C ALA A 43 18.82 -2.35 15.64
N ARG A 44 19.75 -2.35 14.67
CA ARG A 44 19.55 -1.69 13.37
C ARG A 44 18.40 -2.29 12.56
N CYS A 45 18.29 -3.63 12.52
CA CYS A 45 17.20 -4.30 11.82
C CYS A 45 15.84 -3.90 12.41
N MET A 46 15.73 -3.90 13.75
CA MET A 46 14.50 -3.53 14.44
C MET A 46 14.14 -2.06 14.22
N ALA A 47 15.11 -1.15 14.36
CA ALA A 47 14.90 0.28 14.09
C ALA A 47 14.47 0.55 12.64
N ALA A 48 15.01 -0.19 11.67
CA ALA A 48 14.61 -0.07 10.27
C ALA A 48 13.17 -0.57 10.03
N ILE A 49 12.76 -1.67 10.67
CA ILE A 49 11.37 -2.16 10.60
C ILE A 49 10.41 -1.11 11.19
N ASP A 50 10.74 -0.55 12.36
CA ASP A 50 9.92 0.49 13.00
C ASP A 50 9.82 1.75 12.15
N SER A 51 10.90 2.15 11.49
CA SER A 51 10.92 3.28 10.56
C SER A 51 9.99 3.04 9.36
N VAL A 52 10.09 1.86 8.73
CA VAL A 52 9.24 1.47 7.60
C VAL A 52 7.77 1.40 8.00
N GLU A 53 7.45 0.80 9.15
CA GLU A 53 6.09 0.72 9.69
C GLU A 53 5.54 2.12 9.97
N ARG A 54 6.32 3.00 10.60
CA ARG A 54 5.91 4.38 10.88
C ARG A 54 5.61 5.15 9.61
N PHE A 55 6.48 5.06 8.60
CA PHE A 55 6.24 5.69 7.30
C PHE A 55 4.97 5.15 6.64
N SER A 56 4.80 3.82 6.63
CA SER A 56 3.63 3.17 6.04
C SER A 56 2.34 3.61 6.74
N ARG A 57 2.33 3.63 8.08
CA ARG A 57 1.18 4.03 8.88
C ARG A 57 0.83 5.50 8.66
N ASN A 58 1.82 6.39 8.67
CA ASN A 58 1.58 7.82 8.48
C ASN A 58 1.00 8.10 7.09
N ASN A 59 1.57 7.51 6.04
CA ASN A 59 1.03 7.66 4.68
C ASN A 59 -0.36 7.06 4.54
N TYR A 60 -0.62 5.90 5.16
CA TYR A 60 -1.97 5.32 5.20
C TYR A 60 -2.99 6.31 5.78
N MET A 61 -2.67 6.94 6.91
CA MET A 61 -3.55 7.94 7.54
C MET A 61 -3.72 9.19 6.66
N ILE A 62 -2.65 9.68 6.03
CA ILE A 62 -2.72 10.82 5.10
C ILE A 62 -3.65 10.51 3.92
N LEU A 63 -3.57 9.30 3.36
CA LEU A 63 -4.44 8.88 2.26
C LEU A 63 -5.90 8.75 2.70
N LEU A 64 -6.16 8.28 3.93
CA LEU A 64 -7.52 8.28 4.49
C LEU A 64 -8.09 9.69 4.64
N LEU A 65 -7.26 10.70 4.90
CA LEU A 65 -7.70 12.10 4.97
C LEU A 65 -8.07 12.68 3.60
N LYS A 66 -7.70 12.03 2.50
CA LYS A 66 -8.11 12.44 1.15
C LYS A 66 -9.46 11.86 0.73
N LEU A 67 -10.01 10.91 1.50
CA LEU A 67 -11.34 10.37 1.25
C LEU A 67 -12.43 11.39 1.64
N PRO A 68 -13.61 11.34 0.98
CA PRO A 68 -14.79 12.07 1.42
C PRO A 68 -15.08 11.81 2.92
N PRO A 69 -15.54 12.82 3.68
CA PRO A 69 -15.81 12.68 5.11
C PRO A 69 -16.74 11.51 5.45
N GLU A 70 -17.76 11.29 4.63
CA GLU A 70 -18.77 10.25 4.77
C GLU A 70 -18.14 8.85 4.63
N ALA A 71 -17.17 8.70 3.74
CA ALA A 71 -16.40 7.46 3.58
C ALA A 71 -15.41 7.28 4.74
N ARG A 72 -14.81 8.37 5.24
CA ARG A 72 -13.81 8.32 6.32
C ARG A 72 -14.38 7.81 7.64
N ASP A 73 -15.57 8.27 8.03
CA ASP A 73 -16.24 7.84 9.27
C ASP A 73 -16.64 6.35 9.21
N ARG A 74 -17.05 5.91 8.02
CA ARG A 74 -17.42 4.52 7.72
C ARG A 74 -16.21 3.58 7.62
N PHE A 75 -15.00 4.09 7.38
CA PHE A 75 -13.77 3.31 7.53
C PHE A 75 -13.41 3.03 8.99
N GLN A 76 -13.83 3.88 9.92
CA GLN A 76 -13.62 3.66 11.35
C GLN A 76 -14.61 2.62 11.91
N HIS A 77 -15.79 2.53 11.29
CA HIS A 77 -16.89 1.65 11.69
C HIS A 77 -17.27 0.74 10.52
N TYR A 78 -16.55 -0.37 10.37
CA TYR A 78 -16.78 -1.33 9.28
C TYR A 78 -18.21 -1.88 9.32
N ASP A 79 -18.97 -1.64 8.24
CA ASP A 79 -20.28 -2.23 7.99
C ASP A 79 -20.25 -3.00 6.65
N ALA A 80 -20.31 -4.33 6.74
CA ALA A 80 -20.29 -5.24 5.59
C ALA A 80 -21.59 -5.22 4.77
N HIS A 81 -22.67 -4.65 5.31
CA HIS A 81 -23.99 -4.64 4.68
C HIS A 81 -24.25 -3.39 3.84
N LEU A 82 -23.34 -2.41 3.88
CA LEU A 82 -23.51 -1.16 3.17
C LEU A 82 -23.18 -1.33 1.68
N SER A 83 -24.09 -0.87 0.82
CA SER A 83 -23.81 -0.82 -0.61
C SER A 83 -22.65 0.13 -0.86
N TYR A 84 -21.79 -0.24 -1.80
CA TYR A 84 -20.64 0.57 -2.18
C TYR A 84 -21.04 2.01 -2.62
N ALA A 85 -22.21 2.19 -3.24
CA ALA A 85 -22.71 3.51 -3.63
C ALA A 85 -23.06 4.39 -2.41
N ALA A 86 -23.67 3.79 -1.39
CA ALA A 86 -23.93 4.45 -0.11
C ALA A 86 -22.64 4.71 0.69
N TYR A 87 -21.59 3.92 0.45
CA TYR A 87 -20.28 4.07 1.10
C TYR A 87 -19.59 5.39 0.75
N PHE A 88 -19.74 5.85 -0.50
CA PHE A 88 -19.12 7.09 -1.00
C PHE A 88 -20.12 8.23 -1.21
N GLY A 89 -21.35 8.11 -0.68
CA GLY A 89 -22.36 9.17 -0.78
C GLY A 89 -22.74 9.51 -2.22
N LEU A 90 -22.77 8.51 -3.11
CA LEU A 90 -23.09 8.73 -4.52
C LEU A 90 -24.58 9.07 -4.67
N HIS A 91 -24.86 10.32 -5.02
CA HIS A 91 -26.19 10.79 -5.44
C HIS A 91 -26.19 11.02 -6.96
N GLU A 92 -27.25 10.58 -7.64
CA GLU A 92 -27.37 10.55 -9.11
C GLU A 92 -27.42 11.93 -9.80
N SER A 93 -27.23 13.04 -9.09
CA SER A 93 -27.74 14.33 -9.57
C SER A 93 -26.78 15.22 -10.39
N TYR A 94 -25.47 14.95 -10.54
CA TYR A 94 -24.61 15.84 -11.33
C TYR A 94 -23.44 15.12 -12.04
N HIS A 95 -23.47 15.08 -13.38
CA HIS A 95 -22.43 14.43 -14.22
C HIS A 95 -21.02 15.00 -13.96
N VAL A 96 -20.88 16.32 -13.80
CA VAL A 96 -19.59 16.98 -13.53
C VAL A 96 -19.02 16.55 -12.17
N GLU A 97 -19.86 16.49 -11.13
CA GLU A 97 -19.45 16.05 -9.79
C GLU A 97 -19.02 14.58 -9.79
N LEU A 98 -19.73 13.72 -10.53
CA LEU A 98 -19.36 12.31 -10.71
C LEU A 98 -18.01 12.16 -11.43
N GLN A 99 -17.70 12.98 -12.43
CA GLN A 99 -16.40 12.97 -13.10
C GLN A 99 -15.27 13.38 -12.15
N HIS A 100 -15.43 14.46 -11.38
CA HIS A 100 -14.43 14.89 -10.40
C HIS A 100 -14.21 13.84 -9.31
N LEU A 101 -15.28 13.22 -8.83
CA LEU A 101 -15.21 12.14 -7.85
C LEU A 101 -14.49 10.91 -8.41
N LYS A 102 -14.80 10.49 -9.64
CA LYS A 102 -14.11 9.39 -10.32
C LYS A 102 -12.62 9.64 -10.44
N VAL A 103 -12.20 10.85 -10.83
CA VAL A 103 -10.78 11.23 -10.92
C VAL A 103 -10.13 11.16 -9.54
N THR A 104 -10.79 11.70 -8.51
CA THR A 104 -10.29 11.69 -7.13
C THR A 104 -10.08 10.27 -6.61
N LEU A 105 -11.07 9.39 -6.79
CA LEU A 105 -11.00 7.99 -6.36
C LEU A 105 -9.93 7.21 -7.16
N SER A 106 -9.81 7.47 -8.46
CA SER A 106 -8.77 6.85 -9.30
C SER A 106 -7.36 7.25 -8.86
N ASN A 107 -7.16 8.52 -8.50
CA ASN A 107 -5.89 8.99 -7.93
C ASN A 107 -5.60 8.31 -6.58
N LEU A 108 -6.63 8.09 -5.75
CA LEU A 108 -6.48 7.35 -4.50
C LEU A 108 -6.15 5.88 -4.72
N VAL A 109 -6.72 5.23 -5.75
CA VAL A 109 -6.32 3.86 -6.14
C VAL A 109 -4.81 3.83 -6.42
N ALA A 110 -4.30 4.77 -7.23
CA ALA A 110 -2.88 4.84 -7.54
C ALA A 110 -2.01 5.08 -6.30
N ASP A 111 -2.41 6.02 -5.42
CA ASP A 111 -1.68 6.32 -4.19
C ASP A 111 -1.67 5.15 -3.20
N PHE A 112 -2.80 4.46 -3.01
CA PHE A 112 -2.85 3.27 -2.15
C PHE A 112 -2.08 2.09 -2.75
N ASP A 113 -2.04 1.95 -4.08
CA ASP A 113 -1.24 0.90 -4.72
C ASP A 113 0.26 1.17 -4.54
N LYS A 114 0.71 2.43 -4.64
CA LYS A 114 2.09 2.81 -4.26
C LYS A 114 2.39 2.39 -2.82
N LEU A 115 1.50 2.67 -1.88
CA LEU A 115 1.69 2.33 -0.45
C LEU A 115 1.71 0.81 -0.22
N ARG A 116 0.82 0.06 -0.88
CA ARG A 116 0.83 -1.41 -0.89
C ARG A 116 2.15 -1.93 -1.43
N TRP A 117 2.62 -1.38 -2.54
CA TRP A 117 3.86 -1.76 -3.19
C TRP A 117 5.09 -1.45 -2.33
N TYR A 118 5.12 -0.29 -1.68
CA TYR A 118 6.13 0.07 -0.69
C TYR A 118 6.24 -0.99 0.43
N GLY A 119 5.09 -1.41 0.98
CA GLY A 119 5.05 -2.49 1.97
C GLY A 119 5.64 -3.79 1.44
N CYS A 120 5.17 -4.23 0.26
CA CYS A 120 5.63 -5.45 -0.40
C CYS A 120 7.15 -5.48 -0.62
N VAL A 121 7.71 -4.40 -1.19
CA VAL A 121 9.14 -4.32 -1.51
C VAL A 121 10.01 -4.31 -0.25
N ASN A 122 9.59 -3.63 0.82
CA ASN A 122 10.31 -3.66 2.09
C ASN A 122 10.26 -5.04 2.76
N THR A 123 9.09 -5.69 2.78
CA THR A 123 8.97 -7.06 3.29
C THR A 123 9.88 -8.02 2.55
N ASP A 124 9.89 -7.97 1.22
CA ASP A 124 10.78 -8.75 0.38
C ASP A 124 12.26 -8.52 0.70
N ALA A 125 12.63 -7.26 0.94
CA ALA A 125 14.00 -6.87 1.26
C ALA A 125 14.42 -7.40 2.64
N PHE A 126 13.60 -7.22 3.67
CA PHE A 126 13.85 -7.75 5.01
C PHE A 126 13.95 -9.28 5.01
N ARG A 127 13.04 -10.01 4.35
CA ARG A 127 13.12 -11.48 4.21
C ARG A 127 14.38 -11.94 3.47
N LYS A 128 14.91 -11.13 2.56
CA LYS A 128 16.20 -11.41 1.90
C LYS A 128 17.40 -11.14 2.80
N ILE A 129 17.30 -10.17 3.72
CA ILE A 129 18.30 -9.95 4.76
C ILE A 129 18.23 -11.05 5.81
N ALA A 130 17.06 -11.43 6.30
CA ALA A 130 16.86 -12.55 7.23
C ALA A 130 17.50 -13.85 6.71
N ARG A 131 17.25 -14.20 5.44
CA ARG A 131 17.91 -15.34 4.77
C ARG A 131 19.43 -15.24 4.66
N LYS A 132 20.00 -14.03 4.69
CA LYS A 132 21.46 -13.85 4.73
C LYS A 132 21.98 -14.03 6.14
N LEU A 133 21.28 -13.47 7.12
CA LEU A 133 21.64 -13.58 8.53
C LEU A 133 21.60 -15.04 9.01
N SER A 134 20.64 -15.84 8.55
CA SER A 134 20.55 -17.26 8.90
C SER A 134 21.78 -18.07 8.48
N THR A 135 22.59 -17.58 7.52
CA THR A 135 23.85 -18.23 7.12
C THR A 135 25.03 -17.90 8.02
N LEU A 136 24.87 -16.99 9.00
CA LEU A 136 25.92 -16.51 9.89
C LEU A 136 25.94 -17.22 11.26
N GLY A 137 25.40 -18.43 11.34
CA GLY A 137 25.35 -19.24 12.57
C GLY A 137 24.14 -18.94 13.45
N ASN A 138 24.24 -19.30 14.73
CA ASN A 138 23.11 -19.26 15.68
C ASN A 138 22.63 -17.83 15.94
N ASP A 139 23.55 -16.89 16.17
CA ASP A 139 23.19 -15.48 16.41
C ASP A 139 22.50 -14.85 15.20
N GLY A 140 23.03 -15.09 14.00
CA GLY A 140 22.41 -14.65 12.76
C GLY A 140 21.02 -15.26 12.54
N SER A 141 20.85 -16.55 12.87
CA SER A 141 19.55 -17.23 12.81
C SER A 141 18.56 -16.68 13.84
N HIS A 142 19.02 -16.31 15.04
CA HIS A 142 18.20 -15.65 16.04
C HIS A 142 17.67 -14.30 15.54
N ILE A 143 18.53 -13.46 14.95
CA ILE A 143 18.12 -12.18 14.36
C ILE A 143 17.16 -12.38 13.18
N ALA A 144 17.41 -13.38 12.34
CA ALA A 144 16.50 -13.71 11.24
C ALA A 144 15.09 -14.03 11.75
N SER A 145 14.98 -14.83 12.82
CA SER A 145 13.71 -15.14 13.48
C SER A 145 13.06 -13.89 14.09
N LEU A 146 13.83 -12.99 14.70
CA LEU A 146 13.32 -11.71 15.20
C LEU A 146 12.73 -10.87 14.07
N ILE A 147 13.41 -10.78 12.91
CA ILE A 147 12.90 -10.06 11.74
C ILE A 147 11.57 -10.66 11.29
N GLU A 148 11.50 -11.99 11.08
CA GLU A 148 10.26 -12.62 10.62
C GLU A 148 9.11 -12.42 11.61
N HIS A 149 9.37 -12.57 12.91
CA HIS A 149 8.37 -12.34 13.95
C HIS A 149 7.87 -10.89 13.96
N SER A 150 8.77 -9.91 13.78
CA SER A 150 8.40 -8.50 13.66
C SER A 150 7.58 -8.24 12.41
N LEU A 151 7.98 -8.79 11.25
CA LEU A 151 7.23 -8.68 10.00
C LEU A 151 5.82 -9.27 10.13
N CYS A 152 5.64 -10.39 10.85
CA CYS A 152 4.31 -10.96 11.09
C CYS A 152 3.37 -10.02 11.87
N LYS A 153 3.93 -9.10 12.67
CA LYS A 153 3.16 -8.12 13.45
C LYS A 153 2.97 -6.78 12.74
N SER A 154 3.83 -6.45 11.78
CA SER A 154 3.81 -5.18 11.06
C SER A 154 2.66 -5.09 10.05
N ALA A 155 1.93 -3.96 10.06
CA ALA A 155 0.84 -3.73 9.13
C ALA A 155 1.34 -3.55 7.70
N PHE A 156 2.51 -2.90 7.50
CA PHE A 156 3.09 -2.75 6.16
C PHE A 156 3.37 -4.09 5.48
N ALA A 157 3.64 -5.14 6.27
CA ALA A 157 4.10 -6.43 5.77
C ALA A 157 2.97 -7.38 5.35
N SER A 158 1.76 -7.22 5.89
CA SER A 158 0.57 -7.94 5.40
C SER A 158 -0.09 -7.26 4.20
N GLN A 159 0.11 -5.94 4.05
CA GLN A 159 -0.61 -5.08 3.11
C GLN A 159 -2.15 -5.15 3.20
N ALA A 160 -2.72 -5.85 4.19
CA ALA A 160 -4.12 -6.21 4.22
C ALA A 160 -5.05 -4.99 4.25
N ARG A 161 -4.64 -3.92 4.96
CA ARG A 161 -5.39 -2.67 5.03
C ARG A 161 -5.46 -1.96 3.66
N CYS A 162 -4.34 -1.89 2.94
CA CYS A 162 -4.30 -1.27 1.62
C CYS A 162 -5.11 -2.09 0.61
N LEU A 163 -5.00 -3.43 0.64
CA LEU A 163 -5.76 -4.31 -0.27
C LEU A 163 -7.27 -4.15 -0.12
N ARG A 164 -7.78 -4.03 1.12
CA ARG A 164 -9.21 -3.80 1.34
C ARG A 164 -9.67 -2.46 0.77
N ILE A 165 -8.96 -1.37 1.08
CA ILE A 165 -9.31 -0.05 0.56
C ILE A 165 -9.24 -0.03 -0.96
N LEU A 166 -8.22 -0.67 -1.55
CA LEU A 166 -8.10 -0.77 -3.00
C LEU A 166 -9.29 -1.49 -3.62
N ASP A 167 -9.78 -2.57 -3.01
CA ASP A 167 -10.97 -3.27 -3.48
C ASP A 167 -12.20 -2.35 -3.46
N ASP A 168 -12.44 -1.66 -2.34
CA ASP A 168 -13.55 -0.71 -2.21
C ASP A 168 -13.43 0.44 -3.21
N LEU A 169 -12.24 1.04 -3.36
CA LEU A 169 -11.91 2.12 -4.30
C LEU A 169 -12.00 1.69 -5.77
N ASN A 170 -11.77 0.42 -6.11
CA ASN A 170 -11.95 -0.06 -7.48
C ASN A 170 -13.43 -0.31 -7.80
N LYS A 171 -14.20 -0.87 -6.85
CA LYS A 171 -15.65 -1.04 -6.97
C LYS A 171 -16.33 0.31 -7.18
N SER A 172 -16.03 1.27 -6.30
CA SER A 172 -15.45 2.55 -6.70
C SER A 172 -15.88 3.29 -7.97
N VAL A 173 -14.77 3.59 -8.62
CA VAL A 173 -14.57 3.95 -10.00
C VAL A 173 -15.38 3.10 -10.97
N THR A 174 -15.51 1.78 -10.75
CA THR A 174 -16.25 0.89 -11.68
C THR A 174 -17.74 1.26 -11.71
N PHE A 175 -18.36 1.44 -10.56
CA PHE A 175 -19.76 1.84 -10.46
C PHE A 175 -20.00 3.24 -11.05
N ILE A 176 -19.15 4.22 -10.74
CA ILE A 176 -19.29 5.56 -11.33
C ILE A 176 -19.13 5.52 -12.86
N THR A 177 -18.21 4.69 -13.36
CA THR A 177 -18.03 4.50 -14.81
C THR A 177 -19.27 3.93 -15.47
N ARG A 178 -19.93 2.97 -14.82
CA ARG A 178 -21.20 2.40 -15.30
C ARG A 178 -22.32 3.44 -15.31
N LEU A 179 -22.50 4.19 -14.23
CA LEU A 179 -23.51 5.27 -14.17
C LEU A 179 -23.31 6.29 -15.29
N GLN A 180 -22.06 6.70 -15.54
CA GLN A 180 -21.74 7.65 -16.61
C GLN A 180 -22.08 7.10 -18.01
N GLN A 181 -21.91 5.80 -18.23
CA GLN A 181 -22.31 5.14 -19.49
C GLN A 181 -23.83 5.15 -19.63
N GLU A 182 -24.57 4.74 -18.60
CA GLU A 182 -26.03 4.69 -18.60
C GLU A 182 -26.66 6.09 -18.81
N MET A 183 -26.07 7.14 -18.22
CA MET A 183 -26.50 8.54 -18.43
C MET A 183 -26.21 9.05 -19.85
N GLY A 184 -25.08 8.63 -20.43
CA GLY A 184 -24.73 8.94 -21.82
C GLY A 184 -25.72 8.31 -22.80
N ASP A 185 -26.02 7.02 -22.61
CA ASP A 185 -26.94 6.24 -23.45
C ASP A 185 -28.38 6.78 -23.38
N ALA A 186 -28.83 7.19 -22.19
CA ALA A 186 -30.14 7.81 -22.00
C ALA A 186 -30.28 9.16 -22.73
N SER A 187 -29.20 9.96 -22.78
CA SER A 187 -29.19 11.24 -23.49
C SER A 187 -29.30 11.06 -25.02
N THR A 188 -28.66 10.03 -25.57
CA THR A 188 -28.81 9.65 -26.99
C THR A 188 -30.18 9.10 -27.32
N THR A 189 -30.80 8.34 -26.42
CA THR A 189 -32.13 7.75 -26.65
C THR A 189 -33.21 8.83 -26.72
N ILE A 190 -33.14 9.86 -25.86
CA ILE A 190 -34.10 10.98 -25.87
C ILE A 190 -33.96 11.83 -27.16
N GLN A 191 -32.74 12.02 -27.68
CA GLN A 191 -32.54 12.76 -28.93
C GLN A 191 -33.17 12.08 -30.16
N HIS A 192 -33.24 10.74 -30.17
CA HIS A 192 -33.88 10.00 -31.26
C HIS A 192 -35.42 10.04 -31.21
N THR A 193 -36.03 10.14 -30.02
CA THR A 193 -37.50 10.17 -29.89
C THR A 193 -38.13 11.50 -30.28
N PHE A 194 -37.39 12.61 -30.22
CA PHE A 194 -37.87 13.95 -30.62
C PHE A 194 -37.66 14.28 -32.11
N CYS A 195 -37.01 13.40 -32.88
CA CYS A 195 -36.76 13.59 -34.31
C CYS A 195 -37.60 12.66 -35.22
N SER A 196 -38.71 12.11 -34.71
CA SER A 196 -39.63 11.25 -35.49
C SER A 196 -41.00 11.88 -35.66
#